data_AF-A0A366K3X2-F1
#
_entry.id   AF-A0A366K3X2-F1
#
_cell.length_a   1.000
_cell.length_b   1.000
_cell.length_c   1.000
_cell.angle_alpha   90.00
_cell.angle_beta   90.00
_cell.angle_gamma   90.00
#
_symmetry.space_group_name_H-M   'P 1'
#
loop_
_entity.id
_entity.type
_entity.pdbx_description
1 polymer ?
#
loop_
_entity_poly.entity_id
_entity_poly.type
_entity_poly.pdbx_seq_one_letter_code
_entity_poly.pdbx_strand_id
1 'polypeptide(L)'
;MEAFPIIHTNFWDAIIAVPLVVLLTQLGKVLFKIRKPYIPGLANLLGLIISVFFAHRNNLWAGMFMGFFYGNAAAGLYSSLKTQILAFRKTDE
;
A
#
# COMPACT_ATOMS: atom_id res chain seq x y z
N MET A 1 27.17 -5.39 -16.31
CA MET A 1 25.93 -6.02 -15.78
C MET A 1 25.51 -5.20 -14.58
N GLU A 2 24.57 -4.26 -14.76
CA GLU A 2 23.93 -3.56 -13.64
C GLU A 2 22.91 -4.54 -13.03
N ALA A 3 23.36 -5.37 -12.08
CA ALA A 3 22.59 -6.49 -11.53
C ALA A 3 21.44 -6.06 -10.60
N PHE A 4 21.35 -4.78 -10.25
CA PHE A 4 20.31 -4.24 -9.39
C PHE A 4 19.85 -2.88 -9.90
N PRO A 5 18.53 -2.64 -10.05
CA PRO A 5 18.04 -1.31 -10.35
C PRO A 5 18.38 -0.39 -9.16
N ILE A 6 19.05 0.73 -9.44
CA ILE A 6 19.29 1.77 -8.44
C ILE A 6 17.95 2.47 -8.19
N ILE A 7 17.30 2.09 -7.09
CA ILE A 7 16.01 2.66 -6.67
C ILE A 7 16.31 3.90 -5.83
N HIS A 8 16.01 5.08 -6.37
CA HIS A 8 15.95 6.29 -5.57
C HIS A 8 14.61 6.31 -4.86
N THR A 9 14.54 5.65 -3.70
CA THR A 9 13.36 5.69 -2.84
C THR A 9 13.13 7.14 -2.44
N ASN A 10 12.10 7.77 -3.00
CA ASN A 10 11.80 9.14 -2.64
C ASN A 10 11.09 9.10 -1.29
N PHE A 11 11.45 9.98 -0.36
CA PHE A 11 10.76 10.07 0.93
C PHE A 11 9.24 10.24 0.76
N TRP A 12 8.87 10.90 -0.34
CA TRP A 12 7.50 11.09 -0.81
C TRP A 12 6.74 9.79 -1.11
N ASP A 13 7.43 8.71 -1.47
CA ASP A 13 6.82 7.41 -1.73
C ASP A 13 6.18 6.83 -0.45
N ALA A 14 6.87 6.95 0.69
CA ALA A 14 6.36 6.47 1.97
C ALA A 14 5.24 7.38 2.52
N ILE A 15 5.35 8.70 2.33
CA ILE A 15 4.39 9.66 2.89
C ILE A 15 3.13 9.81 2.05
N ILE A 16 3.26 9.72 0.72
CA ILE A 16 2.13 9.96 -0.18
C ILE A 16 1.58 8.64 -0.72
N ALA A 17 2.44 7.77 -1.25
CA ALA A 17 1.94 6.58 -1.96
C ALA A 17 1.24 5.60 -0.99
N VAL A 18 1.81 5.35 0.19
CA VAL A 18 1.22 4.41 1.16
C VAL A 18 -0.15 4.89 1.69
N PRO A 19 -0.32 6.12 2.20
CA PRO A 19 -1.64 6.61 2.61
C PRO A 19 -2.64 6.67 1.45
N LEU A 20 -2.18 7.02 0.25
CA LEU A 20 -3.03 7.01 -0.95
C LEU A 20 -3.54 5.60 -1.27
N VAL A 21 -2.68 4.58 -1.23
CA VAL A 21 -3.09 3.17 -1.41
C VAL A 21 -4.12 2.79 -0.34
N VAL A 22 -3.89 3.13 0.94
CA VAL A 22 -4.87 2.84 2.00
C VAL A 22 -6.22 3.49 1.70
N LEU A 23 -6.22 4.77 1.33
CA LEU A 23 -7.44 5.53 1.03
C LEU A 23 -8.21 4.92 -0.15
N LEU A 24 -7.52 4.62 -1.26
CA LEU A 24 -8.11 3.96 -2.41
C LEU A 24 -8.62 2.56 -2.10
N THR A 25 -7.90 1.80 -1.26
CA THR A 25 -8.33 0.45 -0.85
C THR A 25 -9.60 0.52 0.01
N GLN A 26 -9.71 1.50 0.93
CA GLN A 26 -10.93 1.70 1.71
C GLN A 26 -12.10 2.20 0.84
N LEU A 27 -11.85 3.12 -0.10
CA LEU A 27 -12.87 3.56 -1.06
C LEU A 27 -13.36 2.39 -1.91
N GLY A 28 -12.45 1.59 -2.46
CA GLY A 28 -12.79 0.40 -3.24
C GLY A 28 -13.60 -0.61 -2.42
N LYS A 29 -13.23 -0.84 -1.16
CA LYS A 29 -14.00 -1.67 -0.23
C LYS A 29 -15.44 -1.17 -0.04
N VAL A 30 -15.63 0.14 0.14
CA VAL A 30 -16.96 0.74 0.36
C VAL A 30 -17.81 0.70 -0.91
N LEU A 31 -17.23 1.08 -2.06
CA LEU A 31 -17.94 1.16 -3.34
C LEU A 31 -18.31 -0.23 -3.89
N PHE A 32 -17.37 -1.18 -3.85
CA PHE A 32 -17.53 -2.50 -4.47
C PHE A 32 -17.94 -3.59 -3.47
N LYS A 33 -18.17 -3.25 -2.19
CA LYS A 33 -18.54 -4.19 -1.10
C LYS A 33 -17.66 -5.45 -1.07
N ILE A 34 -16.36 -5.25 -1.26
CA ILE A 34 -15.38 -6.33 -1.44
C ILE A 34 -15.27 -7.15 -0.14
N ARG A 35 -15.25 -8.48 -0.27
CA ARG A 35 -15.08 -9.38 0.88
C ARG A 35 -13.70 -9.18 1.51
N LYS A 36 -13.64 -9.23 2.84
CA LYS A 36 -12.44 -8.99 3.65
C LYS A 36 -11.16 -9.74 3.19
N PRO A 37 -11.22 -11.01 2.71
CA PRO A 37 -10.02 -11.72 2.27
C PRO A 37 -9.31 -11.10 1.06
N TYR A 38 -10.03 -10.35 0.22
CA TYR A 38 -9.47 -9.77 -1.00
C TYR A 38 -8.91 -8.35 -0.80
N ILE A 39 -9.07 -7.77 0.39
CA ILE A 39 -8.58 -6.42 0.70
C ILE A 39 -7.04 -6.30 0.52
N PRO A 40 -6.21 -7.25 1.00
CA PRO A 40 -4.77 -7.17 0.79
C PRO A 40 -4.38 -7.30 -0.70
N GLY A 41 -5.11 -8.13 -1.45
CA GLY A 41 -4.91 -8.27 -2.90
C GLY A 41 -5.21 -6.98 -3.65
N LEU A 42 -6.29 -6.28 -3.27
CA LEU A 42 -6.62 -4.97 -3.82
C LEU A 42 -5.56 -3.91 -3.48
N ALA A 43 -5.04 -3.91 -2.24
CA ALA A 43 -3.98 -3.00 -1.83
C ALA A 43 -2.71 -3.20 -2.68
N ASN A 44 -2.33 -4.46 -2.95
CA ASN A 44 -1.20 -4.77 -3.83
C ASN A 44 -1.44 -4.35 -5.29
N LEU A 45 -2.64 -4.57 -5.82
CA LEU A 45 -2.99 -4.14 -7.17
C LEU A 45 -2.89 -2.61 -7.30
N LEU A 46 -3.43 -1.86 -6.35
CA LEU A 46 -3.37 -0.40 -6.32
C LEU A 46 -1.93 0.10 -6.11
N GLY A 47 -1.16 -0.56 -5.25
CA GLY A 47 0.26 -0.26 -5.04
C GLY A 47 1.09 -0.44 -6.30
N LEU A 48 0.87 -1.52 -7.05
CA LEU A 48 1.49 -1.76 -8.35
C LEU A 48 1.09 -0.71 -9.38
N ILE A 49 -0.19 -0.33 -9.47
CA ILE A 49 -0.64 0.72 -10.38
C ILE A 49 0.03 2.05 -10.05
N ILE A 50 0.05 2.44 -8.77
CA ILE A 50 0.65 3.71 -8.35
C ILE A 50 2.16 3.70 -8.63
N SER A 51 2.84 2.60 -8.29
CA SER A 51 4.30 2.53 -8.42
C SER A 51 4.76 2.45 -9.88
N VAL A 52 4.14 1.60 -10.70
CA VAL A 52 4.55 1.38 -12.10
C VAL A 52 4.23 2.59 -12.97
N PHE A 53 3.06 3.21 -12.79
CA PHE A 53 2.63 4.29 -13.68
C PHE A 53 3.08 5.68 -13.24
N PHE A 54 3.24 5.93 -11.93
CA PHE A 54 3.55 7.27 -11.41
C PHE A 54 4.96 7.38 -10.83
N ALA A 55 5.35 6.46 -9.94
CA ALA A 55 6.60 6.61 -9.18
C ALA A 55 7.85 6.18 -9.98
N HIS A 56 7.79 5.08 -10.71
CA HIS A 56 8.96 4.45 -11.34
C HIS A 56 8.74 4.14 -12.82
N ARG A 57 8.21 5.12 -13.57
CA ARG A 57 7.85 4.96 -14.99
C ARG A 57 8.99 4.46 -15.89
N ASN A 58 10.22 4.86 -15.58
CA ASN A 58 11.39 4.54 -16.39
C ASN A 58 12.01 3.17 -16.05
N ASN A 59 11.57 2.49 -14.99
CA ASN A 59 12.12 1.22 -14.56
C ASN A 59 11.02 0.28 -14.03
N LEU A 60 10.58 -0.64 -14.88
CA LEU A 60 9.51 -1.60 -14.57
C LEU A 60 9.85 -2.49 -13.37
N TRP A 61 11.11 -2.89 -13.23
CA TRP A 61 11.55 -3.75 -12.11
C TRP A 61 11.50 -3.02 -10.77
N ALA A 62 11.99 -1.77 -10.73
CA ALA A 62 11.85 -0.91 -9.57
C ALA A 62 10.38 -0.65 -9.23
N GLY A 63 9.56 -0.36 -10.24
CA GLY A 63 8.13 -0.11 -10.09
C GLY A 63 7.37 -1.31 -9.52
N MET A 64 7.65 -2.52 -9.98
CA MET A 64 7.01 -3.73 -9.42
C MET A 64 7.41 -3.96 -7.97
N PHE A 65 8.71 -3.88 -7.66
CA PHE A 65 9.21 -4.06 -6.29
C PHE A 65 8.60 -3.04 -5.32
N MET A 66 8.67 -1.75 -5.68
CA MET A 66 8.11 -0.66 -4.88
C MET A 66 6.58 -0.73 -4.79
N GLY A 67 5.90 -1.22 -5.83
CA GLY A 67 4.45 -1.38 -5.82
C GLY A 67 3.95 -2.44 -4.84
N PHE A 68 4.64 -3.59 -4.79
CA PHE A 68 4.39 -4.58 -3.73
C PHE A 68 4.72 -4.04 -2.35
N PHE A 69 5.78 -3.23 -2.22
CA PHE A 69 6.10 -2.58 -0.96
C PHE A 69 4.98 -1.64 -0.50
N TYR A 70 4.44 -0.80 -1.39
CA TYR A 70 3.32 0.10 -1.06
C TYR A 70 2.06 -0.65 -0.66
N GLY A 71 1.69 -1.70 -1.40
CA GLY A 71 0.52 -2.51 -1.09
C GLY A 71 0.59 -3.22 0.26
N ASN A 72 1.74 -3.83 0.57
CA ASN A 72 1.95 -4.50 1.84
C ASN A 72 2.05 -3.50 3.01
N ALA A 73 2.74 -2.37 2.81
CA ALA A 73 2.81 -1.31 3.80
C ALA A 73 1.42 -0.74 4.13
N ALA A 74 0.58 -0.54 3.11
CA ALA A 74 -0.81 -0.09 3.29
C ALA A 74 -1.66 -1.10 4.07
N ALA A 75 -1.58 -2.39 3.71
CA ALA A 75 -2.29 -3.44 4.43
C ALA A 75 -1.83 -3.56 5.90
N GLY A 76 -0.51 -3.49 6.13
CA GLY A 76 0.09 -3.50 7.46
C GLY A 76 -0.33 -2.29 8.30
N LEU A 77 -0.27 -1.09 7.73
CA LEU A 77 -0.68 0.15 8.39
C LEU A 77 -2.15 0.08 8.83
N TYR A 78 -3.05 -0.34 7.92
CA TYR A 78 -4.46 -0.52 8.26
C TYR A 78 -4.68 -1.56 9.36
N SER A 79 -3.98 -2.70 9.30
CA SER A 79 -4.08 -3.75 10.32
C SER A 79 -3.62 -3.26 11.69
N SER A 80 -2.48 -2.56 11.73
CA SER A 80 -1.90 -1.99 12.95
C SER A 80 -2.83 -0.94 13.57
N LEU A 81 -3.28 0.05 12.78
CA LEU A 81 -4.24 1.08 13.23
C LEU A 81 -5.51 0.47 13.80
N LYS A 82 -6.11 -0.49 13.06
CA LYS A 82 -7.31 -1.18 13.52
C LYS A 82 -7.08 -1.90 14.84
N THR A 83 -5.92 -2.55 15.00
CA THR A 83 -5.57 -3.29 16.21
C THR A 83 -5.36 -2.35 17.39
N GLN A 84 -4.65 -1.22 17.19
CA GLN A 84 -4.44 -0.19 18.21
C GLN A 84 -5.76 0.41 18.68
N ILE A 85 -6.66 0.78 17.76
CA ILE A 85 -7.99 1.32 18.11
C ILE A 85 -8.81 0.29 18.91
N LEU A 86 -8.79 -0.98 18.49
CA LEU A 86 -9.48 -2.06 19.21
C LEU A 86 -8.89 -2.28 20.60
N ALA A 87 -7.56 -2.21 20.75
CA ALA A 87 -6.88 -2.35 22.03
C ALA A 87 -7.23 -1.18 22.96
N PHE A 88 -7.12 0.05 22.47
CA PHE A 88 -7.48 1.26 23.21
C PHE A 88 -8.92 1.20 23.73
N ARG A 89 -9.88 0.83 22.87
CA ARG A 89 -11.31 0.72 23.25
C ARG A 89 -11.61 -0.40 24.24
N LYS A 90 -10.77 -1.44 24.32
CA LYS A 90 -10.90 -2.52 25.32
C LYS A 90 -10.25 -2.17 26.65
N THR A 91 -9.40 -1.16 26.70
CA THR A 91 -8.76 -0.70 27.94
C THR A 91 -9.69 0.20 28.77
N ASP A 92 -10.74 0.77 28.16
CA ASP A 92 -11.78 1.56 28.83
C ASP A 92 -12.95 0.70 29.41
N GLU A 93 -12.89 -0.63 29.28
CA GLU A 93 -13.81 -1.60 29.94
C GLU A 93 -13.16 -2.22 31.19
#